data_AF-A0A564ZE88-F1
#
_entry.id   AF-A0A564ZE88-F1
#
_cell.length_a   1.000
_cell.length_b   1.000
_cell.length_c   1.000
_cell.angle_alpha   90.00
_cell.angle_beta   90.00
_cell.angle_gamma   90.00
#
_symmetry.space_group_name_H-M   'P 1'
#
loop_
_entity.id
_entity.type
_entity.pdbx_description
1 polymer ?
#
loop_
_entity_poly.entity_id
_entity_poly.type
_entity_poly.pdbx_seq_one_letter_code
_entity_poly.pdbx_strand_id
1 'polypeptide(L)'
;MVNDVTTGKALVIGSGKFFISFAPFIPKCEFEQPKEDYVDFETSFPFSHFVKDNENVELKFAVGGANYDGEVMLFQNGVEIGSWKGVQHTEGPLNVNLTADKDKNLRVLTYRFPKKGEKDFYCWITNKNFVIVDVDWTQKGESPELDECRKYGKPSS
;
A
#
# COMPACT_ATOMS: atom_id res chain seq x y z
N MET A 1 -24.78 -0.02 -9.69
CA MET A 1 -25.26 0.10 -8.30
C MET A 1 -24.67 -1.08 -7.54
N VAL A 2 -23.87 -0.82 -6.49
CA VAL A 2 -23.31 -1.89 -5.64
C VAL A 2 -24.42 -2.34 -4.72
N ASN A 3 -25.20 -3.35 -5.15
CA ASN A 3 -26.40 -3.77 -4.42
C ASN A 3 -26.10 -4.77 -3.31
N ASP A 4 -24.88 -5.30 -3.27
CA ASP A 4 -24.45 -6.26 -2.27
C ASP A 4 -22.95 -6.09 -1.97
N VAL A 5 -22.65 -5.29 -0.94
CA VAL A 5 -21.29 -5.06 -0.45
C VAL A 5 -20.64 -6.31 0.16
N THR A 6 -21.40 -7.38 0.41
CA THR A 6 -20.86 -8.65 0.96
C THR A 6 -20.12 -9.47 -0.09
N THR A 7 -20.35 -9.19 -1.38
CA THR A 7 -19.60 -9.80 -2.50
C THR A 7 -18.41 -8.95 -2.95
N GLY A 8 -18.33 -7.70 -2.50
CA GLY A 8 -17.23 -6.80 -2.81
C GLY A 8 -15.97 -7.18 -2.04
N LYS A 9 -14.80 -6.95 -2.64
CA LYS A 9 -13.49 -7.12 -1.96
C LYS A 9 -12.85 -5.80 -1.55
N ALA A 10 -13.22 -4.71 -2.21
CA ALA A 10 -12.75 -3.37 -1.93
C ALA A 10 -13.67 -2.33 -2.55
N LEU A 11 -13.68 -1.12 -1.99
CA LEU A 11 -14.12 0.08 -2.65
C LEU A 11 -12.90 0.78 -3.28
N VAL A 12 -13.01 1.20 -4.53
CA VAL A 12 -11.94 1.92 -5.25
C VAL A 12 -12.53 3.19 -5.83
N ILE A 13 -11.88 4.32 -5.55
CA ILE A 13 -12.21 5.63 -6.11
C ILE A 13 -11.12 5.99 -7.10
N GLY A 14 -11.51 6.43 -8.30
CA GLY A 14 -10.56 6.85 -9.33
C GLY A 14 -11.11 7.97 -10.20
N SER A 15 -10.21 8.58 -10.97
CA SER A 15 -10.54 9.58 -11.99
C SER A 15 -9.82 9.23 -13.30
N GLY A 16 -10.60 8.97 -14.35
CA GLY A 16 -10.07 8.50 -15.62
C GLY A 16 -9.33 7.17 -15.48
N LYS A 17 -8.02 7.17 -15.77
CA LYS A 17 -7.15 5.99 -15.64
C LYS A 17 -6.42 5.88 -14.30
N PHE A 18 -6.63 6.85 -13.40
CA PHE A 18 -5.91 6.91 -12.12
C PHE A 18 -6.80 6.41 -10.99
N PHE A 19 -6.32 5.43 -10.24
CA PHE A 19 -6.90 5.09 -8.95
C PHE A 19 -6.35 6.07 -7.90
N ILE A 20 -7.25 6.65 -7.10
CA ILE A 20 -6.94 7.71 -6.15
C ILE A 20 -7.01 7.19 -4.73
N SER A 21 -8.00 6.38 -4.40
CA SER A 21 -8.18 5.84 -3.05
C SER A 21 -8.73 4.42 -3.09
N PHE A 22 -8.43 3.66 -2.05
CA PHE A 22 -8.68 2.23 -1.92
C PHE A 22 -9.10 1.92 -0.49
N ALA A 23 -10.19 1.18 -0.32
CA ALA A 23 -10.62 0.66 0.97
C ALA A 23 -10.96 -0.83 0.83
N PRO A 24 -10.05 -1.74 1.19
CA PRO A 24 -10.31 -3.18 1.14
C PRO A 24 -11.26 -3.60 2.25
N PHE A 25 -12.08 -4.60 1.99
CA PHE A 25 -12.98 -5.16 2.99
C PHE A 25 -12.27 -6.32 3.69
N ILE A 26 -11.66 -6.02 4.84
CA ILE A 26 -10.86 -6.97 5.63
C ILE A 26 -11.62 -7.29 6.92
N PRO A 27 -12.53 -8.30 6.92
CA PRO A 27 -13.35 -8.60 8.08
C PRO A 27 -12.46 -8.97 9.28
N LYS A 28 -12.77 -8.39 10.45
CA LYS A 28 -11.99 -8.58 11.70
C LYS A 28 -10.50 -8.24 11.57
N CYS A 29 -10.13 -7.51 10.53
CA CYS A 29 -8.75 -7.23 10.17
C CYS A 29 -7.90 -8.50 9.98
N GLU A 30 -8.51 -9.57 9.49
CA GLU A 30 -7.82 -10.81 9.11
C GLU A 30 -7.19 -10.67 7.72
N PHE A 31 -5.92 -10.24 7.68
CA PHE A 31 -5.12 -10.22 6.46
C PHE A 31 -4.73 -11.64 6.05
N GLU A 32 -4.96 -11.95 4.78
CA GLU A 32 -4.50 -13.20 4.19
C GLU A 32 -3.04 -13.06 3.76
N GLN A 33 -2.24 -14.11 3.96
CA GLN A 33 -0.91 -14.20 3.38
C GLN A 33 -1.01 -14.14 1.85
N PRO A 34 -0.28 -13.24 1.17
CA PRO A 34 -0.35 -13.10 -0.27
C PRO A 34 0.26 -14.31 -0.98
N LYS A 35 -0.31 -14.63 -2.14
CA LYS A 35 0.32 -15.51 -3.12
C LYS A 35 1.46 -14.78 -3.82
N GLU A 36 2.29 -15.52 -4.55
CA GLU A 36 3.31 -14.92 -5.40
C GLU A 36 2.70 -13.87 -6.34
N ASP A 37 3.36 -12.71 -6.41
CA ASP A 37 2.94 -11.55 -7.20
C ASP A 37 1.66 -10.84 -6.75
N TYR A 38 1.04 -11.26 -5.65
CA TYR A 38 -0.05 -10.51 -5.01
C TYR A 38 0.51 -9.57 -3.96
N VAL A 39 -0.02 -8.35 -3.91
CA VAL A 39 0.28 -7.36 -2.88
C VAL A 39 -0.09 -7.90 -1.50
N ASP A 40 0.80 -7.66 -0.54
CA ASP A 40 0.57 -7.89 0.88
C ASP A 40 -0.13 -6.67 1.50
N PHE A 41 -1.39 -6.82 1.90
CA PHE A 41 -2.15 -5.73 2.50
C PHE A 41 -1.72 -5.41 3.93
N GLU A 42 -1.25 -6.39 4.69
CA GLU A 42 -0.83 -6.19 6.07
C GLU A 42 0.38 -5.24 6.18
N THR A 43 1.36 -5.38 5.27
CA THR A 43 2.56 -4.53 5.27
C THR A 43 2.25 -3.07 4.99
N SER A 44 1.24 -2.77 4.17
CA SER A 44 0.84 -1.40 3.83
C SER A 44 -0.24 -0.81 4.75
N PHE A 45 -0.69 -1.57 5.75
CA PHE A 45 -1.67 -1.09 6.71
C PHE A 45 -1.00 -0.16 7.75
N PRO A 46 -1.65 0.94 8.18
CA PRO A 46 -2.95 1.45 7.72
C PRO A 46 -2.89 2.06 6.31
N PHE A 47 -4.00 2.04 5.56
CA PHE A 47 -4.03 2.60 4.21
C PHE A 47 -4.24 4.12 4.20
N SER A 48 -4.57 4.73 5.33
CA SER A 48 -4.67 6.18 5.48
C SER A 48 -3.74 6.72 6.58
N HIS A 49 -2.96 7.75 6.29
CA HIS A 49 -2.07 8.41 7.24
C HIS A 49 -2.39 9.91 7.38
N PHE A 50 -2.52 10.40 8.62
CA PHE A 50 -2.79 11.82 8.92
C PHE A 50 -1.60 12.43 9.66
N VAL A 51 -0.70 13.07 8.91
CA VAL A 51 0.67 13.38 9.35
C VAL A 51 0.98 14.87 9.38
N LYS A 52 -0.01 15.72 9.66
CA LYS A 52 0.20 17.17 9.79
C LYS A 52 1.38 17.52 10.71
N ASP A 53 2.14 18.52 10.26
CA ASP A 53 3.40 19.02 10.83
C ASP A 53 4.63 18.13 10.56
N ASN A 54 4.48 16.98 9.90
CA ASN A 54 5.62 16.22 9.38
C ASN A 54 5.97 16.66 7.95
N GLU A 55 7.25 16.55 7.61
CA GLU A 55 7.75 16.77 6.24
C GLU A 55 7.94 15.46 5.47
N ASN A 56 7.98 14.33 6.19
CA ASN A 56 8.16 13.01 5.63
C ASN A 56 7.29 11.97 6.35
N VAL A 57 6.96 10.88 5.66
CA VAL A 57 6.27 9.71 6.20
C VAL A 57 6.99 8.44 5.78
N GLU A 58 7.19 7.49 6.70
CA GLU A 58 7.70 6.17 6.36
C GLU A 58 6.53 5.27 5.98
N LEU A 59 6.56 4.73 4.76
CA LEU A 59 5.57 3.77 4.28
C LEU A 59 6.25 2.46 3.91
N LYS A 60 5.48 1.38 4.01
CA LYS A 60 5.93 0.04 3.66
C LYS A 60 4.97 -0.57 2.63
N PHE A 61 5.56 -1.29 1.68
CA PHE A 61 4.81 -2.02 0.68
C PHE A 61 5.44 -3.39 0.50
N ALA A 62 4.64 -4.41 0.25
CA ALA A 62 5.17 -5.73 -0.05
C ALA A 62 4.35 -6.49 -1.08
N VAL A 63 4.99 -7.47 -1.69
CA VAL A 63 4.41 -8.40 -2.65
C VAL A 63 4.89 -9.82 -2.31
N GLY A 64 4.02 -10.80 -2.49
CA GLY A 64 4.35 -12.21 -2.25
C GLY A 64 5.44 -12.74 -3.20
N GLY A 65 6.23 -13.68 -2.68
CA GLY A 65 7.30 -14.39 -3.38
C GLY A 65 8.67 -13.73 -3.19
N ALA A 66 9.39 -14.07 -2.12
CA ALA A 66 10.71 -13.51 -1.79
C ALA A 66 11.78 -13.77 -2.87
N ASN A 67 11.63 -14.86 -3.63
CA ASN A 67 12.51 -15.22 -4.75
C ASN A 67 11.80 -15.15 -6.11
N TYR A 68 10.58 -14.60 -6.16
CA TYR A 68 9.83 -14.48 -7.40
C TYR A 68 10.35 -13.29 -8.23
N ASP A 69 10.48 -13.47 -9.55
CA ASP A 69 11.04 -12.47 -10.48
C ASP A 69 9.95 -11.59 -11.13
N GLY A 70 8.83 -11.39 -10.44
CA GLY A 70 7.69 -10.59 -10.90
C GLY A 70 7.98 -9.10 -10.91
N GLU A 71 7.23 -8.36 -11.73
CA GLU A 71 7.30 -6.91 -11.84
C GLU A 71 6.33 -6.23 -10.86
N VAL A 72 6.79 -5.15 -10.24
CA VAL A 72 5.99 -4.30 -9.37
C VAL A 72 6.36 -2.84 -9.59
N MET A 73 5.36 -1.97 -9.55
CA MET A 73 5.51 -0.54 -9.79
C MET A 73 4.92 0.26 -8.63
N LEU A 74 5.51 1.42 -8.35
CA LEU A 74 5.02 2.39 -7.39
C LEU A 74 4.73 3.71 -8.09
N PHE A 75 3.49 4.18 -7.95
CA PHE A 75 3.07 5.50 -8.40
C PHE A 75 2.83 6.41 -7.21
N GLN A 76 3.32 7.65 -7.29
CA GLN A 76 2.97 8.74 -6.37
C GLN A 76 2.19 9.79 -7.14
N ASN A 77 0.97 10.10 -6.72
CA ASN A 77 0.10 11.10 -7.36
C ASN A 77 -0.09 10.86 -8.87
N GLY A 78 -0.18 9.58 -9.27
CA GLY A 78 -0.33 9.17 -10.67
C GLY A 78 0.96 9.19 -11.51
N VAL A 79 2.10 9.56 -10.92
CA VAL A 79 3.42 9.51 -11.58
C VAL A 79 4.18 8.29 -11.10
N GLU A 80 4.71 7.50 -12.02
CA GLU A 80 5.58 6.36 -11.68
C GLU A 80 6.86 6.87 -11.04
N ILE A 81 7.15 6.42 -9.82
CA ILE A 81 8.34 6.83 -9.06
C ILE A 81 9.33 5.69 -8.85
N GLY A 82 8.94 4.45 -9.12
CA GLY A 82 9.83 3.31 -9.06
C GLY A 82 9.21 2.07 -9.67
N SER A 83 10.05 1.27 -10.30
CA SER A 83 9.72 -0.03 -10.89
C SER A 83 10.80 -1.04 -10.53
N TRP A 84 10.37 -2.28 -10.27
CA TRP A 84 11.24 -3.37 -9.87
C TRP A 84 10.90 -4.64 -10.61
N LYS A 85 11.93 -5.45 -10.84
CA LYS A 85 11.80 -6.85 -11.27
C LYS A 85 12.52 -7.73 -10.27
N GLY A 86 11.79 -8.69 -9.70
CA GLY A 86 12.25 -9.39 -8.50
C GLY A 86 12.47 -8.39 -7.36
N VAL A 87 13.69 -8.27 -6.87
CA VAL A 87 14.08 -7.26 -5.86
C VAL A 87 14.90 -6.11 -6.43
N GLN A 88 15.29 -6.19 -7.70
CA GLN A 88 16.17 -5.20 -8.31
C GLN A 88 15.35 -4.03 -8.86
N HIS A 89 15.78 -2.82 -8.52
CA HIS A 89 15.26 -1.61 -9.13
C HIS A 89 15.59 -1.59 -10.62
N THR A 90 14.61 -1.27 -11.46
CA THR A 90 14.76 -1.19 -12.91
C THR A 90 14.66 0.25 -13.39
N GLU A 91 13.62 0.98 -12.98
CA GLU A 91 13.31 2.32 -13.50
C GLU A 91 12.72 3.22 -12.41
N GLY A 92 12.80 4.53 -12.63
CA GLY A 92 12.22 5.54 -11.77
C GLY A 92 13.22 6.28 -10.86
N PRO A 93 12.79 7.39 -10.24
CA PRO A 93 13.62 8.20 -9.35
C PRO A 93 13.91 7.54 -7.99
N LEU A 94 13.10 6.58 -7.54
CA LEU A 94 13.26 5.90 -6.25
C LEU A 94 14.30 4.78 -6.37
N ASN A 95 15.56 5.18 -6.47
CA ASN A 95 16.72 4.30 -6.70
C ASN A 95 17.11 3.49 -5.46
N VAL A 96 16.24 2.55 -5.05
CA VAL A 96 16.48 1.58 -3.99
C VAL A 96 15.98 0.21 -4.39
N ASN A 97 16.68 -0.84 -4.01
CA ASN A 97 16.23 -2.22 -4.19
C ASN A 97 15.19 -2.61 -3.14
N LEU A 98 14.34 -3.60 -3.47
CA LEU A 98 13.48 -4.24 -2.47
C LEU A 98 14.32 -5.17 -1.59
N THR A 99 13.81 -5.43 -0.39
CA THR A 99 14.38 -6.43 0.51
C THR A 99 13.60 -7.74 0.40
N ALA A 100 14.30 -8.87 0.28
CA ALA A 100 13.66 -10.19 0.34
C ALA A 100 13.50 -10.64 1.80
N ASP A 101 12.27 -10.74 2.27
CA ASP A 101 11.91 -11.37 3.54
C ASP A 101 11.56 -12.84 3.26
N LYS A 102 12.51 -13.73 3.51
CA LYS A 102 12.34 -15.17 3.23
C LYS A 102 11.44 -15.87 4.26
N ASP A 103 11.33 -15.32 5.46
CA ASP A 103 10.53 -15.93 6.53
C ASP A 103 9.05 -15.73 6.26
N LYS A 104 8.68 -14.52 5.80
CA LYS A 104 7.31 -14.21 5.35
C LYS A 104 7.07 -14.50 3.87
N ASN A 105 8.11 -14.91 3.13
CA ASN A 105 8.10 -15.07 1.68
C ASN A 105 7.60 -13.80 0.93
N LEU A 106 8.15 -12.64 1.28
CA LEU A 106 7.79 -11.33 0.71
C LEU A 106 8.99 -10.62 0.07
N ARG A 107 8.70 -9.71 -0.87
CA ARG A 107 9.61 -8.66 -1.33
C ARG A 107 9.07 -7.33 -0.84
N VAL A 108 9.88 -6.58 -0.10
CA VAL A 108 9.42 -5.45 0.73
C VAL A 108 10.14 -4.17 0.33
N LEU A 109 9.37 -3.10 0.13
CA LEU A 109 9.85 -1.72 0.10
C LEU A 109 9.59 -1.09 1.47
N THR A 110 10.60 -0.44 2.04
CA THR A 110 10.45 0.49 3.17
C THR A 110 11.13 1.78 2.77
N TYR A 111 10.38 2.88 2.75
CA TYR A 111 10.93 4.15 2.29
C TYR A 111 10.29 5.33 3.00
N ARG A 112 11.08 6.38 3.20
CA ARG A 112 10.65 7.64 3.80
C ARG A 112 10.34 8.65 2.71
N PHE A 113 9.06 8.87 2.45
CA PHE A 113 8.56 9.74 1.40
C PHE A 113 8.42 11.19 1.87
N PRO A 114 8.99 12.16 1.14
CA PRO A 114 8.77 13.57 1.42
C PRO A 114 7.40 14.02 0.93
N LYS A 115 6.82 15.01 1.63
CA LYS A 115 5.60 15.70 1.23
C LYS A 115 5.73 16.28 -0.19
N LYS A 116 4.76 15.97 -1.07
CA LYS A 116 4.67 16.57 -2.42
C LYS A 116 3.48 17.49 -2.57
N GLY A 117 2.34 17.14 -1.96
CA GLY A 117 1.13 17.95 -1.94
C GLY A 117 0.56 18.11 -0.54
N GLU A 118 -0.62 18.72 -0.44
CA GLU A 118 -1.41 18.68 0.80
C GLU A 118 -1.93 17.28 1.10
N LYS A 119 -2.21 16.52 0.03
CA LYS A 119 -2.57 15.11 0.05
C LYS A 119 -1.74 14.41 -1.01
N ASP A 120 -1.14 13.29 -0.64
CA ASP A 120 -0.43 12.40 -1.56
C ASP A 120 -1.09 11.02 -1.53
N PHE A 121 -1.12 10.33 -2.68
CA PHE A 121 -1.53 8.93 -2.73
C PHE A 121 -0.46 8.08 -3.41
N TYR A 122 -0.27 6.87 -2.90
CA TYR A 122 0.76 5.93 -3.32
C TYR A 122 0.09 4.65 -3.80
N CYS A 123 0.17 4.36 -5.09
CA CYS A 123 -0.39 3.14 -5.67
C CYS A 123 0.74 2.14 -5.92
N TRP A 124 0.73 1.05 -5.15
CA TRP A 124 1.64 -0.08 -5.31
C TRP A 124 0.92 -1.19 -6.06
N ILE A 125 1.41 -1.51 -7.26
CA ILE A 125 0.67 -2.30 -8.24
C ILE A 125 1.53 -3.40 -8.86
N THR A 126 0.93 -4.58 -8.99
CA THR A 126 1.44 -5.73 -9.73
C THR A 126 0.51 -6.07 -10.89
N ASN A 127 0.84 -7.09 -11.65
CA ASN A 127 -0.05 -7.63 -12.68
C ASN A 127 -1.29 -8.34 -12.10
N LYS A 128 -1.36 -8.57 -10.79
CA LYS A 128 -2.45 -9.32 -10.12
C LYS A 128 -3.42 -8.43 -9.36
N ASN A 129 -2.90 -7.48 -8.60
CA ASN A 129 -3.70 -6.57 -7.78
C ASN A 129 -2.87 -5.33 -7.40
N PHE A 130 -3.44 -4.46 -6.58
CA PHE A 130 -2.81 -3.25 -6.10
C PHE A 130 -3.28 -2.91 -4.69
N VAL A 131 -2.55 -2.02 -4.02
CA VAL A 131 -2.98 -1.29 -2.82
C VAL A 131 -2.71 0.19 -3.03
N ILE A 132 -3.54 1.04 -2.43
CA ILE A 132 -3.32 2.49 -2.39
C ILE A 132 -3.19 2.90 -0.93
N VAL A 133 -2.17 3.70 -0.63
CA VAL A 133 -1.98 4.35 0.65
C VAL A 133 -2.15 5.85 0.47
N ASP A 134 -3.09 6.43 1.20
CA ASP A 134 -3.41 7.86 1.21
C ASP A 134 -2.67 8.54 2.37
N VAL A 135 -2.05 9.69 2.11
CA VAL A 135 -1.36 10.51 3.10
C VAL A 135 -1.91 11.92 3.07
N ASP A 136 -2.52 12.35 4.17
CA ASP A 136 -3.03 13.71 4.36
C ASP A 136 -2.10 14.48 5.30
N TRP A 137 -1.45 15.51 4.76
CA TRP A 137 -0.49 16.36 5.48
C TRP A 137 -1.15 17.56 6.15
N THR A 138 -2.47 17.70 6.05
CA THR A 138 -3.25 18.82 6.59
C THR A 138 -3.98 18.46 7.88
N GLN A 139 -4.15 17.17 8.15
CA GLN A 139 -4.86 16.63 9.31
C GLN A 139 -3.94 15.86 10.25
N LYS A 140 -4.28 15.86 11.53
CA LYS A 140 -3.68 15.00 12.56
C LYS A 140 -4.67 13.94 12.95
N GLY A 141 -4.18 12.77 13.35
CA GLY A 141 -5.00 11.71 13.91
C GLY A 141 -4.43 10.35 13.58
N GLU A 142 -5.07 9.32 14.13
CA GLU A 142 -4.83 7.94 13.73
C GLU A 142 -5.80 7.57 12.61
N SER A 143 -5.42 6.56 11.81
CA SER A 143 -6.35 6.02 10.81
C SER A 143 -7.58 5.43 11.51
N PRO A 144 -8.81 5.73 11.03
CA PRO A 144 -10.03 5.04 11.49
C PRO A 144 -9.95 3.51 11.38
N GLU A 145 -9.11 3.01 10.47
CA GLU A 145 -8.89 1.58 10.26
C GLU A 145 -8.25 0.92 11.49
N LEU A 146 -7.36 1.65 12.18
CA LEU A 146 -6.73 1.18 13.42
C LEU A 146 -7.77 1.01 14.52
N ASP A 147 -8.71 1.95 14.63
CA ASP A 147 -9.78 1.89 15.62
C ASP A 147 -10.72 0.70 15.42
N GLU A 148 -10.99 0.32 14.16
CA GLU A 148 -11.75 -0.90 13.87
C GLU A 148 -10.95 -2.16 14.24
N CYS A 149 -9.68 -2.25 13.83
CA CYS A 149 -8.86 -3.43 14.09
C CYS A 149 -8.56 -3.68 15.57
N ARG A 150 -8.44 -2.60 16.36
CA ARG A 150 -8.26 -2.67 17.83
C ARG A 150 -9.40 -3.44 18.51
N LYS A 151 -10.62 -3.40 17.98
CA LYS A 151 -11.77 -4.14 18.53
C LYS A 151 -11.58 -5.66 18.50
N TYR A 152 -10.71 -6.15 17.63
CA TYR A 152 -10.42 -7.59 17.46
C TYR A 152 -9.04 -7.99 18.01
N GLY A 153 -8.39 -7.12 18.80
CA GLY A 153 -7.12 -7.42 19.47
C GLY A 153 -5.91 -7.47 18.55
N LYS A 154 -6.02 -6.95 17.32
CA LYS A 154 -4.88 -6.84 16.41
C LYS A 154 -4.11 -5.54 16.66
N PRO A 155 -2.77 -5.60 16.78
CA PRO A 155 -1.99 -4.41 17.04
C PRO A 155 -2.11 -3.42 15.88
N SER A 156 -2.07 -2.15 16.24
CA SER A 156 -1.65 -1.07 15.35
C SER A 156 -0.25 -1.37 14.85
N SER A 157 -0.12 -1.63 13.55
CA SER A 157 1.14 -1.72 12.81
C SER A 157 2.20 -0.71 13.26
#